data_AF-A0A6A1VR50-F1
#
_entry.id   AF-A0A6A1VR50-F1
#
_cell.length_a   1.000
_cell.length_b   1.000
_cell.length_c   1.000
_cell.angle_alpha   90.00
_cell.angle_beta   90.00
_cell.angle_gamma   90.00
#
_symmetry.space_group_name_H-M   'P 1'
#
loop_
_entity.id
_entity.type
_entity.pdbx_description
1 polymer ?
#
loop_
_entity_poly.entity_id
_entity_poly.type
_entity_poly.pdbx_seq_one_letter_code
_entity_poly.pdbx_strand_id
1 'polypeptide(L)'
;MFRNERCIHSFCSDCISKHIASKIQESITVVSCPGLDCKVVLEVDACRPVLPKDVVERWDEAIFEALFPASQKLYCPFKDCSAMLLNDNEEGEVIRESECPYCHRLFCAQCHDAWHPGLECEEFQRLNEDERGRSDLMLRELARERRWMRCPHCKYYVERTVGCPHMTCRCSFQFCYGCGEKWTDDHGGCARD
;
A
#
# COMPACT_ATOMS: atom_id res chain seq x y z
N MET A 1 -16.74 -9.02 -39.84
CA MET A 1 -15.37 -9.60 -39.85
C MET A 1 -14.39 -8.47 -39.73
N PHE A 2 -13.32 -8.65 -38.96
CA PHE A 2 -12.25 -7.69 -38.79
C PHE A 2 -11.16 -7.93 -39.85
N ARG A 3 -10.61 -6.85 -40.39
CA ARG A 3 -9.48 -6.86 -41.32
C ARG A 3 -8.60 -5.66 -41.00
N ASN A 4 -7.33 -5.92 -40.76
CA ASN A 4 -6.35 -4.85 -40.58
C ASN A 4 -5.98 -4.27 -41.95
N GLU A 5 -5.77 -2.96 -42.04
CA GLU A 5 -5.38 -2.26 -43.28
C GLU A 5 -3.96 -2.61 -43.71
N ARG A 6 -3.10 -3.03 -42.76
CA ARG A 6 -1.68 -3.33 -43.01
C ARG A 6 -1.39 -4.80 -43.31
N CYS A 7 -2.41 -5.67 -43.40
CA CYS A 7 -2.24 -7.07 -43.83
C CYS A 7 -3.48 -7.62 -44.57
N ILE A 8 -3.37 -8.81 -45.14
CA ILE A 8 -4.48 -9.47 -45.87
C ILE A 8 -5.34 -10.39 -45.00
N HIS A 9 -4.99 -10.55 -43.72
CA HIS A 9 -5.65 -11.50 -42.83
C HIS A 9 -6.99 -10.94 -42.34
N SER A 10 -8.01 -11.80 -42.29
CA SER A 10 -9.33 -11.46 -41.75
C SER A 10 -9.78 -12.51 -40.74
N PHE A 11 -10.38 -12.03 -39.66
CA PHE A 11 -10.86 -12.85 -38.54
C PHE A 11 -12.28 -12.41 -38.18
N CYS A 12 -13.09 -13.28 -37.56
CA CYS A 12 -14.33 -12.81 -36.96
C CYS A 12 -14.03 -11.92 -35.74
N SER A 13 -15.00 -11.08 -35.35
CA SER A 13 -14.91 -10.22 -34.17
C SER A 13 -14.55 -11.00 -32.90
N ASP A 14 -15.14 -12.18 -32.75
CA ASP A 14 -14.99 -12.99 -31.54
C ASP A 14 -13.58 -13.56 -31.42
N CYS A 15 -13.00 -14.04 -32.53
CA CYS A 15 -11.64 -14.56 -32.55
C CYS A 15 -10.61 -13.47 -32.28
N ILE A 16 -10.75 -12.30 -32.92
CA ILE A 16 -9.80 -11.20 -32.71
C ILE A 16 -9.93 -10.64 -31.29
N SER A 17 -11.15 -10.54 -30.76
CA SER A 17 -11.41 -10.11 -29.39
C SER A 17 -10.78 -11.06 -28.37
N LYS A 18 -10.97 -12.38 -28.52
CA LYS A 18 -10.36 -13.37 -27.64
C LYS A 18 -8.83 -13.36 -27.72
N HIS A 19 -8.26 -13.21 -28.91
CA HIS A 19 -6.82 -13.10 -29.09
C HIS A 19 -6.24 -11.89 -28.36
N ILE A 20 -6.84 -10.71 -28.56
CA ILE A 20 -6.41 -9.47 -27.90
C ILE A 20 -6.58 -9.60 -26.38
N ALA A 21 -7.73 -10.09 -25.90
CA ALA A 21 -7.97 -10.29 -24.48
C ALA A 21 -6.96 -11.25 -23.83
N SER A 22 -6.60 -12.35 -24.51
CA SER A 22 -5.59 -13.29 -24.05
C SER A 22 -4.20 -12.65 -23.97
N LYS A 23 -3.84 -11.81 -24.97
CA LYS A 23 -2.54 -11.14 -24.99
C LYS A 23 -2.41 -10.09 -23.89
N ILE A 24 -3.47 -9.33 -23.64
CA ILE A 24 -3.52 -8.39 -22.52
C ILE A 24 -3.38 -9.14 -21.18
N GLN A 25 -4.03 -10.29 -21.03
CA GLN A 25 -3.92 -11.13 -19.84
C GLN A 25 -2.51 -11.69 -19.62
N GLU A 26 -1.73 -11.88 -20.69
CA GLU A 26 -0.31 -12.23 -20.67
C GLU A 26 0.61 -11.01 -20.43
N SER A 27 0.05 -9.84 -20.11
CA SER A 27 0.77 -8.56 -19.98
C SER A 27 1.47 -8.10 -21.27
N ILE A 28 0.97 -8.52 -22.43
CA ILE A 28 1.47 -8.10 -23.75
C ILE A 28 0.58 -6.98 -24.28
N THR A 29 1.10 -5.76 -24.30
CA THR A 29 0.39 -4.56 -24.77
C THR A 29 0.52 -4.33 -26.27
N VAL A 30 1.64 -4.76 -26.87
CA VAL A 30 1.88 -4.71 -28.32
C VAL A 30 1.37 -6.00 -28.95
N VAL A 31 0.12 -5.98 -29.38
CA VAL A 31 -0.55 -7.17 -29.95
C VAL A 31 -0.33 -7.25 -31.46
N SER A 32 0.26 -8.36 -31.91
CA SER A 32 0.45 -8.66 -33.33
C SER A 32 -0.75 -9.39 -33.94
N CYS A 33 -0.90 -9.26 -35.26
CA CYS A 33 -1.86 -10.00 -36.06
C CYS A 33 -1.75 -11.53 -35.83
N PRO A 34 -2.86 -12.26 -35.61
CA PRO A 34 -2.84 -13.71 -35.40
C PRO A 34 -2.46 -14.55 -36.64
N GLY A 35 -2.31 -13.92 -37.81
CA GLY A 35 -1.95 -14.61 -39.05
C GLY A 35 -0.57 -15.24 -38.98
N LEU A 36 -0.38 -16.39 -39.63
CA LEU A 36 0.89 -17.11 -39.65
C LEU A 36 2.01 -16.20 -40.18
N ASP A 37 3.12 -16.14 -39.43
CA ASP A 37 4.29 -15.28 -39.70
C ASP A 37 3.98 -13.79 -39.89
N CYS A 38 2.82 -13.32 -39.42
CA CYS A 38 2.43 -11.92 -39.54
C CYS A 38 2.91 -11.11 -38.32
N LYS A 39 3.84 -10.18 -38.54
CA LYS A 39 4.38 -9.28 -37.50
C LYS A 39 3.69 -7.91 -37.45
N VAL A 40 2.60 -7.75 -38.18
CA VAL A 40 1.87 -6.47 -38.24
C VAL A 40 1.19 -6.25 -36.90
N VAL A 41 1.53 -5.14 -36.25
CA VAL A 41 0.92 -4.70 -34.98
C VAL A 41 -0.52 -4.24 -35.24
N LEU A 42 -1.42 -4.63 -34.34
CA LEU A 42 -2.81 -4.19 -34.34
C LEU A 42 -2.90 -2.86 -33.59
N GLU A 43 -3.43 -1.85 -34.26
CA GLU A 43 -3.70 -0.56 -33.63
C GLU A 43 -5.02 -0.63 -32.86
N VAL A 44 -5.02 -0.12 -31.62
CA VAL A 44 -6.18 -0.15 -30.72
C VAL A 44 -7.39 0.48 -31.40
N ASP A 45 -7.21 1.67 -31.99
CA ASP A 45 -8.29 2.44 -32.63
C ASP A 45 -8.93 1.70 -33.81
N ALA A 46 -8.14 0.93 -34.58
CA ALA A 46 -8.67 0.10 -35.65
C ALA A 46 -9.51 -1.08 -35.09
N CYS A 47 -9.19 -1.56 -33.89
CA CYS A 47 -9.88 -2.68 -33.24
C CYS A 47 -11.08 -2.23 -32.40
N ARG A 48 -11.12 -0.98 -31.90
CA ARG A 48 -12.20 -0.45 -31.03
C ARG A 48 -13.62 -0.77 -31.54
N PRO A 49 -13.96 -0.64 -32.85
CA PRO A 49 -15.32 -0.88 -33.33
C PRO A 49 -15.78 -2.34 -33.25
N VAL A 50 -14.85 -3.30 -33.18
CA VAL A 50 -15.14 -4.74 -33.17
C VAL A 50 -14.93 -5.38 -31.79
N LEU A 51 -14.37 -4.63 -30.84
CA LEU A 51 -14.05 -5.11 -29.51
C LEU A 51 -15.18 -4.80 -28.52
N PRO A 52 -15.47 -5.73 -27.59
CA PRO A 52 -16.26 -5.43 -26.41
C PRO A 52 -15.63 -4.28 -25.59
N LYS A 53 -16.48 -3.46 -24.96
CA LYS A 53 -16.05 -2.27 -24.19
C LYS A 53 -15.04 -2.63 -23.09
N ASP A 54 -15.27 -3.74 -22.39
CA ASP A 54 -14.39 -4.22 -21.32
C ASP A 54 -13.00 -4.65 -21.81
N VAL A 55 -12.90 -5.14 -23.05
CA VAL A 55 -11.61 -5.50 -23.67
C VAL A 55 -10.85 -4.24 -24.06
N VAL A 56 -11.54 -3.24 -24.60
CA VAL A 56 -10.94 -1.94 -24.96
C VAL A 56 -10.41 -1.23 -23.71
N GLU A 57 -11.23 -1.15 -22.66
CA GLU A 57 -10.84 -0.50 -21.38
C GLU A 57 -9.59 -1.17 -20.78
N ARG A 58 -9.56 -2.51 -20.71
CA ARG A 58 -8.37 -3.24 -20.23
C ARG A 58 -7.15 -3.06 -21.11
N TRP A 59 -7.33 -2.91 -22.43
CA TRP A 59 -6.19 -2.66 -23.32
C TRP A 59 -5.64 -1.25 -23.15
N ASP A 60 -6.51 -0.24 -23.05
CA ASP A 60 -6.15 1.15 -22.79
C ASP A 60 -5.42 1.27 -21.45
N GLU A 61 -5.94 0.63 -20.39
CA GLU A 61 -5.28 0.53 -19.08
C GLU A 61 -3.90 -0.13 -19.21
N ALA A 62 -3.80 -1.32 -19.80
CA ALA A 62 -2.53 -2.03 -19.92
C ALA A 62 -1.48 -1.23 -20.72
N ILE A 63 -1.89 -0.53 -21.78
CA ILE A 63 -0.99 0.37 -22.54
C ILE A 63 -0.53 1.52 -21.64
N PHE A 64 -1.46 2.19 -20.96
CA PHE A 64 -1.14 3.28 -20.04
C PHE A 64 -0.16 2.83 -18.97
N GLU A 65 -0.40 1.66 -18.35
CA GLU A 65 0.53 1.09 -17.38
C GLU A 65 1.90 0.83 -18.02
N ALA A 66 1.98 0.27 -19.22
CA ALA A 66 3.26 -0.04 -19.87
C ALA A 66 4.10 1.20 -20.26
N LEU A 67 3.51 2.39 -20.29
CA LEU A 67 4.26 3.64 -20.54
C LEU A 67 5.20 3.99 -19.39
N PHE A 68 4.92 3.51 -18.17
CA PHE A 68 5.70 3.84 -16.98
C PHE A 68 6.55 2.65 -16.52
N PRO A 69 7.83 2.87 -16.15
CA PRO A 69 8.65 1.87 -15.47
C PRO A 69 8.02 1.41 -14.15
N ALA A 70 8.28 0.17 -13.74
CA ALA A 70 7.79 -0.36 -12.46
C ALA A 70 8.26 0.48 -11.25
N SER A 71 9.41 1.14 -11.34
CA SER A 71 9.94 2.01 -10.28
C SER A 71 9.14 3.29 -10.07
N GLN A 72 8.36 3.73 -11.05
CA GLN A 72 7.49 4.91 -10.98
C GLN A 72 6.05 4.57 -10.61
N LYS A 73 5.74 3.28 -10.41
CA LYS A 73 4.38 2.82 -10.09
C LYS A 73 4.25 2.54 -8.61
N LEU A 74 3.23 3.13 -8.01
CA LEU A 74 2.74 2.78 -6.69
C LEU A 74 1.29 2.31 -6.83
N TYR A 75 0.86 1.43 -5.94
CA TYR A 75 -0.53 1.03 -5.88
C TYR A 75 -1.09 1.35 -4.50
N CYS A 76 -2.32 1.83 -4.47
CA CYS A 76 -3.05 2.00 -3.24
C CYS A 76 -3.15 0.64 -2.52
N PRO A 77 -2.68 0.52 -1.26
CA PRO A 77 -2.61 -0.79 -0.60
C PRO A 77 -3.98 -1.29 -0.09
N PHE A 78 -4.99 -0.42 -0.08
CA PHE A 78 -6.33 -0.78 0.33
C PHE A 78 -7.02 -1.57 -0.78
N LYS A 79 -7.40 -2.82 -0.48
CA LYS A 79 -7.95 -3.81 -1.44
C LYS A 79 -9.25 -3.37 -2.11
N ASP A 80 -10.01 -2.48 -1.47
CA ASP A 80 -11.24 -1.88 -2.00
C ASP A 80 -10.97 -0.69 -2.94
N CYS A 81 -9.72 -0.25 -3.07
CA CYS A 81 -9.30 0.82 -3.96
C CYS A 81 -8.29 0.33 -5.01
N SER A 82 -7.11 -0.15 -4.59
CA SER A 82 -6.06 -0.70 -5.47
C SER A 82 -5.66 0.17 -6.67
N ALA A 83 -5.97 1.48 -6.64
CA ALA A 83 -5.69 2.39 -7.73
C ALA A 83 -4.17 2.53 -7.96
N MET A 84 -3.76 2.53 -9.23
CA MET A 84 -2.39 2.87 -9.64
C MET A 84 -2.15 4.37 -9.43
N LEU A 85 -0.99 4.68 -8.87
CA LEU A 85 -0.48 6.01 -8.59
C LEU A 85 0.91 6.14 -9.25
N LEU A 86 1.20 7.32 -9.78
CA LEU A 86 2.52 7.63 -10.32
C LEU A 86 3.36 8.28 -9.22
N ASN A 87 4.59 7.79 -9.09
CA ASN A 87 5.60 8.36 -8.22
C ASN A 87 6.49 9.29 -9.06
N ASP A 88 6.17 10.58 -9.04
CA ASP A 88 6.88 11.63 -9.77
C ASP A 88 8.16 12.09 -9.05
N ASN A 89 8.66 11.30 -8.09
CA ASN A 89 9.83 11.66 -7.31
C ASN A 89 11.12 11.43 -8.10
N GLU A 90 11.53 12.46 -8.82
CA GLU A 90 12.73 12.49 -9.66
C GLU A 90 14.03 12.60 -8.84
N GLU A 91 13.96 13.03 -7.58
CA GLU A 91 15.13 13.42 -6.76
C GLU A 91 15.56 12.37 -5.72
N GLY A 92 14.90 11.21 -5.67
CA GLY A 92 15.28 10.12 -4.78
C GLY A 92 14.97 10.38 -3.31
N GLU A 93 14.11 11.36 -3.00
CA GLU A 93 13.63 11.57 -1.64
C GLU A 93 12.79 10.36 -1.19
N VAL A 94 12.96 9.90 0.04
CA VAL A 94 12.14 8.78 0.53
C VAL A 94 10.79 9.34 0.99
N ILE A 95 9.82 9.41 0.08
CA ILE A 95 8.43 9.71 0.44
C ILE A 95 7.90 8.49 1.21
N ARG A 96 7.62 8.69 2.51
CA ARG A 96 6.97 7.67 3.34
C ARG A 96 5.48 7.91 3.40
N GLU A 97 5.04 9.11 3.78
CA GLU A 97 3.62 9.43 3.87
C GLU A 97 3.05 9.82 2.50
N SER A 98 1.95 9.22 2.09
CA SER A 98 1.24 9.60 0.87
C SER A 98 -0.27 9.42 1.02
N GLU A 99 -1.04 10.31 0.38
CA GLU A 99 -2.49 10.21 0.32
C GLU A 99 -2.92 9.64 -1.02
N CYS A 100 -3.83 8.66 -1.00
CA CYS A 100 -4.43 8.18 -2.24
C CYS A 100 -5.48 9.21 -2.75
N PRO A 101 -5.36 9.77 -3.96
CA PRO A 101 -6.31 10.74 -4.50
C PRO A 101 -7.71 10.17 -4.78
N TYR A 102 -7.86 8.84 -4.82
CA TYR A 102 -9.14 8.18 -5.09
C TYR A 102 -9.94 7.86 -3.82
N CYS A 103 -9.25 7.46 -2.74
CA CYS A 103 -9.92 7.06 -1.50
C CYS A 103 -9.55 7.94 -0.28
N HIS A 104 -8.68 8.93 -0.46
CA HIS A 104 -8.24 9.89 0.55
C HIS A 104 -7.68 9.27 1.84
N ARG A 105 -7.21 8.02 1.75
CA ARG A 105 -6.56 7.32 2.85
C ARG A 105 -5.06 7.49 2.73
N LEU A 106 -4.44 7.76 3.87
CA LEU A 106 -2.99 7.82 4.01
C LEU A 106 -2.40 6.41 4.02
N PHE A 107 -1.30 6.24 3.31
CA PHE A 107 -0.53 5.01 3.25
C PHE A 107 0.97 5.29 3.26
N CYS A 108 1.76 4.26 3.56
CA CYS A 108 3.20 4.30 3.49
C CYS A 108 3.68 3.91 2.09
N ALA A 109 4.27 4.84 1.34
CA ALA A 109 4.78 4.59 -0.02
C ALA A 109 6.05 3.71 -0.04
N GLN A 110 6.67 3.45 1.12
CA GLN A 110 7.85 2.59 1.22
C GLN A 110 7.51 1.11 1.47
N CYS A 111 6.59 0.83 2.40
CA CYS A 111 6.19 -0.55 2.72
C CYS A 111 4.85 -0.95 2.09
N HIS A 112 4.16 -0.02 1.42
CA HIS A 112 2.87 -0.23 0.78
C HIS A 112 1.80 -0.75 1.75
N ASP A 113 1.70 -0.13 2.92
CA ASP A 113 0.72 -0.46 3.96
C ASP A 113 -0.01 0.80 4.45
N ALA A 114 -1.03 0.63 5.29
CA ALA A 114 -1.72 1.78 5.91
C ALA A 114 -0.73 2.69 6.65
N TRP A 115 -0.97 4.00 6.61
CA TRP A 115 -0.05 4.97 7.22
C TRP A 115 0.07 4.74 8.73
N HIS A 116 1.32 4.65 9.19
CA HIS A 116 1.68 4.30 10.55
C HIS A 116 2.56 5.40 11.17
N PRO A 117 1.96 6.52 11.60
CA PRO A 117 2.70 7.65 12.13
C PRO A 117 3.51 7.22 13.35
N GLY A 118 4.78 7.65 13.37
CA GLY A 118 5.66 7.42 14.50
C GLY A 118 6.20 6.00 14.69
N LEU A 119 5.95 5.12 13.72
CA LEU A 119 6.57 3.80 13.68
C LEU A 119 7.43 3.69 12.42
N GLU A 120 8.60 3.08 12.59
CA GLU A 120 9.37 2.60 11.45
C GLU A 120 8.64 1.43 10.78
N CYS A 121 8.84 1.28 9.47
CA CYS A 121 8.19 0.21 8.69
C CYS A 121 8.44 -1.16 9.32
N GLU A 122 9.65 -1.42 9.82
CA GLU A 122 9.99 -2.67 10.52
C GLU A 122 9.20 -2.87 11.81
N GLU A 123 9.00 -1.81 12.59
CA GLU A 123 8.25 -1.88 13.84
C GLU A 123 6.78 -2.15 13.56
N PHE A 124 6.22 -1.48 12.56
CA PHE A 124 4.85 -1.70 12.12
C PHE A 124 4.63 -3.15 11.65
N GLN A 125 5.56 -3.71 10.89
CA GLN A 125 5.46 -5.11 10.42
C GLN A 125 5.58 -6.16 11.53
N ARG A 126 6.18 -5.81 12.68
CA ARG A 126 6.23 -6.69 13.86
C ARG A 126 4.94 -6.67 14.68
N LEU A 127 4.01 -5.74 14.41
CA LEU A 127 2.73 -5.68 15.11
C LEU A 127 1.79 -6.79 14.65
N ASN A 128 1.02 -7.31 15.59
CA ASN A 128 -0.09 -8.20 15.29
C ASN A 128 -1.22 -7.43 14.59
N GLU A 129 -2.09 -8.12 13.85
CA GLU A 129 -3.19 -7.50 13.10
C GLU A 129 -4.12 -6.66 13.98
N ASP A 130 -4.37 -7.11 15.22
CA ASP A 130 -5.20 -6.39 16.20
C ASP A 130 -4.58 -5.07 16.67
N GLU A 131 -3.26 -4.90 16.53
CA GLU A 131 -2.56 -3.67 16.92
C GLU A 131 -2.32 -2.71 15.74
N ARG A 132 -2.66 -3.11 14.52
CA ARG A 132 -2.50 -2.29 13.29
C ARG A 132 -3.73 -1.42 13.00
N GLY A 133 -4.76 -1.49 13.84
CA GLY A 133 -5.95 -0.65 13.72
C GLY A 133 -5.61 0.84 13.78
N ARG A 134 -6.31 1.67 12.99
CA ARG A 134 -6.09 3.12 12.96
C ARG A 134 -6.16 3.74 14.36
N SER A 135 -7.12 3.30 15.18
CA SER A 135 -7.28 3.75 16.56
C SER A 135 -6.10 3.37 17.44
N ASP A 136 -5.55 2.17 17.30
CA ASP A 136 -4.40 1.69 18.07
C ASP A 136 -3.10 2.41 17.68
N LEU A 137 -2.91 2.67 16.38
CA LEU A 137 -1.80 3.48 15.89
C LEU A 137 -1.87 4.92 16.39
N MET A 138 -3.06 5.54 16.36
CA MET A 138 -3.27 6.88 16.93
C MET A 138 -3.03 6.91 18.44
N LEU A 139 -3.49 5.90 19.17
CA LEU A 139 -3.25 5.78 20.61
C LEU A 139 -1.75 5.63 20.91
N ARG A 140 -1.04 4.82 20.12
CA ARG A 140 0.42 4.64 20.22
C ARG A 140 1.17 5.94 19.96
N GLU A 141 0.77 6.70 18.95
CA GLU A 141 1.39 7.97 18.64
C GLU A 141 1.17 9.00 19.75
N LEU A 142 -0.08 9.16 20.20
CA LEU A 142 -0.40 10.03 21.34
C LEU A 142 0.35 9.61 22.60
N ALA A 143 0.47 8.31 22.85
CA ALA A 143 1.22 7.79 23.98
C ALA A 143 2.72 8.12 23.87
N ARG A 144 3.29 8.13 22.67
CA ARG A 144 4.68 8.51 22.43
C ARG A 144 4.89 10.01 22.68
N GLU A 145 4.04 10.86 22.11
CA GLU A 145 4.06 12.31 22.31
C GLU A 145 3.93 12.70 23.79
N ARG A 146 2.98 12.06 24.51
CA ARG A 146 2.75 12.30 25.94
C ARG A 146 3.67 11.51 26.86
N ARG A 147 4.59 10.71 26.30
CA ARG A 147 5.49 9.82 27.04
C ARG A 147 4.75 8.89 28.03
N TRP A 148 3.58 8.40 27.64
CA TRP A 148 2.83 7.39 28.38
C TRP A 148 3.60 6.07 28.43
N MET A 149 3.53 5.37 29.56
CA MET A 149 4.23 4.10 29.76
C MET A 149 3.22 2.95 29.72
N ARG A 150 3.54 1.85 29.04
CA ARG A 150 2.71 0.63 29.15
C ARG A 150 3.05 -0.12 30.44
N CYS A 151 2.02 -0.57 31.16
CA CYS A 151 2.21 -1.41 32.33
C CYS A 151 2.95 -2.70 31.94
N PRO A 152 4.02 -3.10 32.66
CA PRO A 152 4.78 -4.31 32.32
C PRO A 152 3.94 -5.59 32.38
N HIS A 153 2.94 -5.62 33.27
CA HIS A 153 2.08 -6.77 33.50
C HIS A 153 0.90 -6.85 32.51
N CYS A 154 0.06 -5.82 32.43
CA CYS A 154 -1.17 -5.86 31.60
C CYS A 154 -1.09 -5.06 30.29
N LYS A 155 0.03 -4.41 30.00
CA LYS A 155 0.31 -3.64 28.77
C LYS A 155 -0.59 -2.41 28.51
N TYR A 156 -1.56 -2.10 29.37
CA TYR A 156 -2.30 -0.84 29.26
C TYR A 156 -1.41 0.39 29.44
N TYR A 157 -1.70 1.44 28.67
CA TYR A 157 -1.07 2.75 28.85
C TYR A 157 -1.44 3.36 30.20
N VAL A 158 -0.44 3.87 30.89
CA VAL A 158 -0.53 4.58 32.15
C VAL A 158 0.04 5.97 31.90
N GLU A 159 -0.73 7.00 32.26
CA GLU A 159 -0.30 8.39 32.25
C GLU A 159 0.21 8.78 33.65
N ARG A 160 1.38 9.41 33.72
CA ARG A 160 1.89 10.04 34.94
C ARG A 160 1.61 11.53 34.88
N THR A 161 0.74 12.02 35.76
CA THR A 161 0.36 13.44 35.80
C THR A 161 1.41 14.29 36.54
N VAL A 162 1.84 13.88 37.73
CA VAL A 162 2.87 14.55 38.55
C VAL A 162 3.56 13.57 39.51
N GLY A 163 4.76 13.91 39.99
CA GLY A 163 5.38 13.27 41.16
C GLY A 163 6.33 12.09 40.87
N CYS A 164 6.35 11.13 41.81
CA CYS A 164 7.32 10.03 41.91
C CYS A 164 7.28 9.07 40.70
N PRO A 165 8.41 8.44 40.32
CA PRO A 165 8.41 7.34 39.35
C PRO A 165 7.68 6.08 39.81
N HIS A 166 7.34 5.91 41.09
CA HIS A 166 6.52 4.78 41.56
C HIS A 166 5.08 4.88 41.09
N MET A 167 4.64 3.95 40.24
CA MET A 167 3.28 3.91 39.70
C MET A 167 2.59 2.59 40.04
N THR A 168 1.29 2.68 40.33
CA THR A 168 0.41 1.52 40.52
C THR A 168 -0.60 1.47 39.38
N CYS A 169 -0.57 0.40 38.58
CA CYS A 169 -1.52 0.20 37.50
C CYS A 169 -2.91 -0.19 38.03
N ARG A 170 -3.95 -0.05 37.20
CA ARG A 170 -5.32 -0.56 37.48
C ARG A 170 -5.35 -2.07 37.71
N CYS A 171 -4.39 -2.82 37.17
CA CYS A 171 -4.23 -4.25 37.47
C CYS A 171 -3.53 -4.53 38.81
N SER A 172 -3.32 -3.50 39.63
CA SER A 172 -2.61 -3.52 40.92
C SER A 172 -1.09 -3.80 40.84
N PHE A 173 -0.51 -3.90 39.64
CA PHE A 173 0.93 -4.04 39.47
C PHE A 173 1.66 -2.72 39.74
N GLN A 174 2.66 -2.77 40.61
CA GLN A 174 3.50 -1.62 40.94
C GLN A 174 4.82 -1.67 40.18
N PHE A 175 5.16 -0.57 39.51
CA PHE A 175 6.33 -0.49 38.65
C PHE A 175 6.93 0.90 38.64
N CYS A 176 8.20 0.99 38.23
CA CYS A 176 8.87 2.26 38.00
C CYS A 176 8.50 2.79 36.63
N TYR A 177 7.95 4.01 36.58
CA TYR A 177 7.59 4.69 35.35
C TYR A 177 8.80 5.16 34.53
N GLY A 178 9.98 5.22 35.16
CA GLY A 178 11.24 5.58 34.50
C GLY A 178 11.82 4.45 33.66
N CYS A 179 11.96 3.25 34.26
CA CYS A 179 12.60 2.10 33.60
C CYS A 179 11.63 0.97 33.21
N GLY A 180 10.40 0.96 33.72
CA GLY A 180 9.42 -0.10 33.44
C GLY A 180 9.61 -1.38 34.25
N GLU A 181 10.52 -1.42 35.23
CA GLU A 181 10.72 -2.59 36.08
C GLU A 181 9.73 -2.66 37.24
N LYS A 182 9.55 -3.85 37.81
CA LYS A 182 8.75 -4.05 39.02
C LYS A 182 9.30 -3.20 40.17
N TRP A 183 8.43 -2.53 40.90
CA TRP A 183 8.84 -1.75 42.06
C TRP A 183 9.25 -2.66 43.22
N THR A 184 10.45 -2.42 43.78
CA THR A 184 11.01 -3.09 44.96
C THR A 184 11.57 -2.03 45.91
N ASP A 185 11.74 -2.36 47.19
CA ASP A 185 12.17 -1.38 48.22
C ASP A 185 13.57 -0.81 47.95
N ASP A 186 14.43 -1.54 47.23
CA ASP A 186 15.77 -1.09 46.82
C ASP A 186 15.77 -0.26 45.52
N HIS A 187 14.60 0.04 44.94
CA HIS A 187 14.50 0.73 43.67
C HIS A 187 14.55 2.25 43.84
N GLY A 188 15.65 2.89 43.42
CA GLY A 188 15.85 4.33 43.54
C GLY A 188 16.67 4.94 42.39
N GLY A 189 16.60 6.27 42.24
CA GLY A 189 17.44 7.02 41.30
C GLY A 189 16.99 7.04 39.83
N CYS A 190 15.85 6.43 39.48
CA CYS A 190 15.33 6.49 38.11
C CYS A 190 14.62 7.81 37.81
N ALA A 191 15.32 8.72 37.14
CA ALA A 191 14.70 9.78 36.37
C ALA A 191 14.39 9.27 34.95
N ARG A 192 13.37 9.85 34.33
CA ARG A 192 13.04 9.58 32.92
C ARG A 192 13.45 10.84 32.15
N ASP A 193 14.45 10.72 31.28
CA ASP A 193 14.87 11.80 30.37
C ASP A 193 13.77 12.16 29.36
#